data_AF-A0A7Y4R364-F1
#
_entry.id   AF-A0A7Y4R364-F1
#
_cell.length_a   1.000
_cell.length_b   1.000
_cell.length_c   1.000
_cell.angle_alpha   90.00
_cell.angle_beta   90.00
_cell.angle_gamma   90.00
#
_symmetry.space_group_name_H-M   'P 1'
#
loop_
_entity.id
_entity.type
_entity.pdbx_description
1 polymer ?
#
loop_
_entity_poly.entity_id
_entity_poly.type
_entity_poly.pdbx_seq_one_letter_code
_entity_poly.pdbx_strand_id
1 'polypeptide(L)'
;MSLIQTGYVSALAETYPVWMSDITHFDDALRMIQDVGEITDRGPQASELIQQIAVAFQKIQIRTEKRVLYLIWKSPWMAAGKSTFIDSMITKGGWQNAISLERYPSLTESQIQSINPDIVFLSSEPFPFADKHMEELKSILSKSKIILVDGEMFSWYGNRMLQAPAYFNSLPV
;
A
#
# COMPACT_ATOMS: atom_id res chain seq x y z
N MET A 1 15.70 -7.83 -5.19
CA MET A 1 14.80 -8.96 -5.48
C MET A 1 15.49 -10.24 -5.06
N SER A 2 14.84 -11.06 -4.22
CA SER A 2 15.41 -12.32 -3.71
C SER A 2 15.45 -13.37 -4.84
N LEU A 3 16.64 -13.89 -5.13
CA LEU A 3 16.93 -14.92 -6.13
C LEU A 3 16.11 -16.22 -5.98
N ILE A 4 15.45 -16.42 -4.84
CA ILE A 4 14.75 -17.67 -4.49
C ILE A 4 13.36 -17.78 -5.15
N GLN A 5 12.64 -16.66 -5.37
CA GLN A 5 11.31 -16.69 -6.00
C GLN A 5 11.36 -16.86 -7.52
N THR A 6 12.45 -16.44 -8.16
CA THR A 6 12.64 -16.57 -9.61
C THR A 6 12.77 -18.01 -10.08
N GLY A 7 13.32 -18.92 -9.26
CA GLY A 7 13.59 -20.31 -9.70
C GLY A 7 12.35 -21.08 -10.13
N TYR A 8 11.28 -21.05 -9.34
CA TYR A 8 10.05 -21.79 -9.63
C TYR A 8 9.27 -21.19 -10.81
N VAL A 9 9.18 -19.85 -10.87
CA VAL A 9 8.47 -19.19 -11.95
C VAL A 9 9.21 -19.35 -13.27
N SER A 10 10.56 -19.26 -13.27
CA SER A 10 11.38 -19.55 -14.44
C SER A 10 11.23 -20.99 -14.91
N ALA A 11 11.22 -21.97 -14.00
CA ALA A 11 11.02 -23.37 -14.36
C ALA A 11 9.63 -23.61 -15.00
N LEU A 12 8.58 -22.96 -14.49
CA LEU A 12 7.24 -23.04 -15.09
C LEU A 12 7.20 -22.36 -16.46
N ALA A 13 7.91 -21.24 -16.64
CA ALA A 13 7.96 -20.49 -17.90
C ALA A 13 8.62 -21.27 -19.05
N GLU A 14 9.41 -22.30 -18.76
CA GLU A 14 9.95 -23.22 -19.78
C GLU A 14 8.86 -24.08 -20.44
N THR A 15 7.75 -24.34 -19.73
CA THR A 15 6.69 -25.27 -20.17
C THR A 15 5.35 -24.58 -20.41
N TYR A 16 5.07 -23.51 -19.67
CA TYR A 16 3.78 -22.82 -19.69
C TYR A 16 3.96 -21.34 -20.05
N PRO A 17 3.00 -20.73 -20.76
CA PRO A 17 2.93 -19.28 -20.87
C PRO A 17 2.80 -18.67 -19.48
N VAL A 18 3.77 -17.86 -19.09
CA VAL A 18 3.80 -17.16 -17.81
C VAL A 18 3.73 -15.67 -18.06
N TRP A 19 2.79 -15.00 -17.41
CA TRP A 19 2.72 -13.56 -17.33
C TRP A 19 3.00 -13.13 -15.89
N MET A 20 3.81 -12.09 -15.71
CA MET A 20 4.20 -11.55 -14.42
C MET A 20 4.15 -10.03 -14.44
N SER A 21 3.81 -9.44 -13.30
CA SER A 21 3.91 -8.01 -13.06
C SER A 21 4.68 -7.72 -11.78
N ASP A 22 5.51 -6.68 -11.80
CA ASP A 22 6.10 -6.09 -10.60
C ASP A 22 5.40 -4.74 -10.32
N ILE A 23 4.52 -4.73 -9.32
CA ILE A 23 3.66 -3.59 -9.03
C ILE A 23 4.26 -2.81 -7.86
N THR A 24 4.74 -1.60 -8.16
CA THR A 24 5.31 -0.69 -7.15
C THR A 24 4.65 0.68 -7.18
N HIS A 25 4.04 1.06 -8.29
CA HIS A 25 3.34 2.31 -8.49
C HIS A 25 1.89 2.09 -8.90
N PHE A 26 1.06 3.10 -8.65
CA PHE A 26 -0.33 3.16 -9.09
C PHE A 26 -0.51 2.85 -10.58
N ASP A 27 0.35 3.43 -11.42
CA ASP A 27 0.27 3.26 -12.88
C ASP A 27 0.71 1.85 -13.31
N ASP A 28 1.54 1.16 -12.53
CA ASP A 28 1.87 -0.25 -12.77
C ASP A 28 0.62 -1.12 -12.59
N ALA A 29 -0.20 -0.82 -11.58
CA ALA A 29 -1.44 -1.53 -11.33
C ALA A 29 -2.46 -1.31 -12.46
N LEU A 30 -2.55 -0.10 -13.02
CA LEU A 30 -3.41 0.17 -14.17
C LEU A 30 -2.94 -0.59 -15.42
N ARG A 31 -1.63 -0.65 -15.66
CA ARG A 31 -1.05 -1.45 -16.74
C ARG A 31 -1.35 -2.93 -16.57
N MET A 32 -1.24 -3.47 -15.35
CA MET A 32 -1.62 -4.85 -15.07
C MET A 32 -3.09 -5.14 -15.40
N ILE A 33 -4.02 -4.24 -15.06
CA ILE A 33 -5.44 -4.43 -15.40
C ILE A 33 -5.62 -4.52 -16.91
N GLN A 34 -4.92 -3.65 -17.67
CA GLN A 34 -4.95 -3.66 -19.13
C GLN A 34 -4.38 -4.98 -19.70
N ASP A 35 -3.20 -5.39 -19.25
CA ASP A 35 -2.53 -6.62 -19.69
C ASP A 35 -3.40 -7.86 -19.44
N VAL A 36 -3.99 -7.98 -18.24
CA VAL A 36 -4.91 -9.07 -17.90
C VAL A 36 -6.17 -9.01 -18.76
N GLY A 37 -6.68 -7.81 -19.04
CA GLY A 37 -7.78 -7.60 -19.98
C GLY A 37 -7.47 -8.14 -21.36
N GLU A 38 -6.28 -7.89 -21.89
CA GLU A 38 -5.85 -8.39 -23.19
C GLU A 38 -5.68 -9.91 -23.20
N ILE A 39 -5.02 -10.47 -22.18
CA ILE A 39 -4.79 -11.91 -22.05
C ILE A 39 -6.10 -12.69 -21.98
N THR A 40 -7.15 -12.09 -21.40
CA THR A 40 -8.46 -12.74 -21.20
C THR A 40 -9.51 -12.37 -22.25
N ASP A 41 -9.14 -11.60 -23.29
CA ASP A 41 -10.05 -11.06 -24.31
C ASP A 41 -11.20 -10.22 -23.71
N ARG A 42 -10.85 -9.39 -22.73
CA ARG A 42 -11.72 -8.47 -21.95
C ARG A 42 -11.20 -7.03 -21.96
N GLY A 43 -10.53 -6.63 -23.02
CA GLY A 43 -9.98 -5.27 -23.19
C GLY A 43 -10.99 -4.14 -22.88
N PRO A 44 -12.24 -4.19 -23.36
CA PRO A 44 -13.25 -3.17 -23.04
C PRO A 44 -13.56 -3.06 -21.54
N GLN A 45 -13.68 -4.19 -20.83
CA GLN A 45 -13.94 -4.21 -19.38
C GLN A 45 -12.74 -3.70 -18.58
N ALA A 46 -11.52 -4.04 -19.01
CA ALA A 46 -10.30 -3.51 -18.39
C ALA A 46 -10.20 -2.00 -18.56
N SER A 47 -10.45 -1.48 -19.77
CA SER A 47 -10.48 -0.04 -20.06
C SER A 47 -11.55 0.68 -19.23
N GLU A 48 -12.74 0.11 -19.11
CA GLU A 48 -13.81 0.65 -18.27
C GLU A 48 -13.38 0.70 -16.79
N LEU A 49 -12.81 -0.38 -16.26
CA LEU A 49 -12.33 -0.42 -14.87
C LEU A 49 -11.24 0.62 -14.61
N ILE A 50 -10.27 0.76 -15.52
CA ILE A 50 -9.21 1.77 -15.42
C ILE A 50 -9.80 3.19 -15.38
N GLN A 51 -10.78 3.48 -16.24
CA GLN A 51 -11.46 4.78 -16.24
C GLN A 51 -12.22 5.03 -14.94
N GLN A 52 -12.95 4.04 -14.42
CA GLN A 52 -13.67 4.15 -13.16
C GLN A 52 -12.71 4.40 -11.99
N ILE A 53 -11.58 3.70 -11.93
CA ILE A 53 -10.52 3.92 -10.93
C ILE A 53 -9.98 5.35 -11.05
N ALA A 54 -9.61 5.81 -12.25
CA ALA A 54 -9.09 7.16 -12.45
C ALA A 54 -10.08 8.24 -11.97
N VAL A 55 -11.36 8.11 -12.32
CA VAL A 55 -12.43 9.02 -11.88
C VAL A 55 -12.65 8.96 -10.37
N ALA A 56 -12.56 7.78 -9.75
CA ALA A 56 -12.70 7.64 -8.30
C ALA A 56 -11.57 8.36 -7.55
N PHE A 57 -10.32 8.23 -8.01
CA PHE A 57 -9.16 8.88 -7.39
C PHE A 57 -9.15 10.41 -7.54
N GLN A 58 -9.84 10.97 -8.54
CA GLN A 58 -10.05 12.43 -8.63
C GLN A 58 -10.90 12.99 -7.48
N LYS A 59 -11.64 12.15 -6.75
CA LYS A 59 -12.50 12.55 -5.63
C LYS A 59 -11.78 12.55 -4.28
N ILE A 60 -10.49 12.24 -4.24
CA ILE A 60 -9.73 12.21 -2.99
C ILE A 60 -9.54 13.63 -2.45
N GLN A 61 -9.80 13.80 -1.17
CA GLN A 61 -9.49 15.02 -0.44
C GLN A 61 -7.99 15.05 -0.14
N ILE A 62 -7.28 15.93 -0.85
CA ILE A 62 -5.83 16.08 -0.73
C ILE A 62 -5.47 16.68 0.64
N ARG A 63 -4.58 16.01 1.38
CA ARG A 63 -4.08 16.40 2.72
C ARG A 63 -2.56 16.34 2.77
N THR A 64 -1.93 16.94 1.76
CA THR A 64 -0.50 16.76 1.45
C THR A 64 0.46 17.20 2.55
N GLU A 65 -0.03 17.92 3.57
CA GLU A 65 0.74 18.36 4.73
C GLU A 65 0.96 17.26 5.77
N LYS A 66 0.23 16.14 5.71
CA LYS A 66 0.27 15.09 6.74
C LYS A 66 1.23 13.96 6.37
N ARG A 67 2.19 13.69 7.26
CA ARG A 67 3.13 12.57 7.17
C ARG A 67 2.57 11.31 7.83
N VAL A 68 2.47 10.24 7.06
CA VAL A 68 1.94 8.93 7.47
C VAL A 68 3.08 7.94 7.64
N LEU A 69 3.17 7.33 8.82
CA LEU A 69 3.93 6.10 9.04
C LEU A 69 2.98 4.91 8.87
N TYR A 70 3.18 4.09 7.84
CA TYR A 70 2.36 2.90 7.59
C TYR A 70 3.10 1.65 8.08
N LEU A 71 2.55 0.95 9.08
CA LEU A 71 3.15 -0.26 9.67
C LEU A 71 2.44 -1.51 9.16
N ILE A 72 3.24 -2.51 8.75
CA ILE A 72 2.78 -3.78 8.14
C ILE A 72 3.07 -5.02 9.00
N TRP A 73 3.97 -4.93 9.98
CA TRP A 73 4.41 -6.07 10.78
C TRP A 73 4.85 -5.64 12.18
N LYS A 74 4.78 -6.59 13.13
CA LYS A 74 5.23 -6.45 14.52
C LYS A 74 6.22 -7.55 14.87
N SER A 75 7.19 -7.19 15.72
CA SER A 75 8.30 -8.06 16.16
C SER A 75 9.20 -8.53 15.00
N PRO A 76 9.98 -7.61 14.38
CA PRO A 76 10.11 -6.18 14.70
C PRO A 76 9.01 -5.33 14.07
N TRP A 77 8.92 -4.05 14.46
CA TRP A 77 8.09 -3.10 13.71
C TRP A 77 8.64 -2.99 12.29
N MET A 78 7.80 -3.22 11.28
CA MET A 78 8.18 -2.97 9.88
C MET A 78 7.22 -1.99 9.25
N ALA A 79 7.75 -1.06 8.47
CA ALA A 79 6.99 -0.04 7.79
C ALA A 79 6.96 -0.26 6.28
N ALA A 80 5.96 0.29 5.59
CA ALA A 80 5.99 0.44 4.14
C ALA A 80 6.83 1.66 3.76
N GLY A 81 8.01 1.40 3.21
CA GLY A 81 8.94 2.38 2.68
C GLY A 81 8.75 2.65 1.19
N LYS A 82 9.73 3.32 0.60
CA LYS A 82 9.77 3.68 -0.82
C LYS A 82 9.79 2.47 -1.74
N SER A 83 9.45 2.70 -3.01
CA SER A 83 9.34 1.65 -4.02
C SER A 83 8.40 0.51 -3.63
N THR A 84 7.29 0.83 -2.94
CA THR A 84 6.21 -0.11 -2.64
C THR A 84 4.89 0.43 -3.17
N PHE A 85 3.97 -0.46 -3.55
CA PHE A 85 2.63 -0.05 -3.95
C PHE A 85 1.91 0.74 -2.84
N ILE A 86 2.15 0.38 -1.58
CA ILE A 86 1.62 1.10 -0.41
C ILE A 86 2.12 2.55 -0.37
N ASP A 87 3.40 2.82 -0.65
CA ASP A 87 3.93 4.20 -0.76
C ASP A 87 3.23 5.01 -1.87
N SER A 88 2.96 4.36 -3.00
CA SER A 88 2.19 4.98 -4.08
C SER A 88 0.75 5.28 -3.67
N MET A 89 0.10 4.37 -2.94
CA MET A 89 -1.26 4.55 -2.44
C MET A 89 -1.38 5.58 -1.33
N ILE A 90 -0.39 5.71 -0.44
CA ILE A 90 -0.29 6.81 0.54
C ILE A 90 -0.27 8.15 -0.20
N THR A 91 0.55 8.24 -1.25
CA THR A 91 0.68 9.47 -2.06
C THR A 91 -0.62 9.78 -2.81
N LYS A 92 -1.23 8.77 -3.46
CA LYS A 92 -2.52 8.92 -4.15
C LYS A 92 -3.67 9.23 -3.19
N GLY A 93 -3.59 8.75 -1.95
CA GLY A 93 -4.47 9.09 -0.83
C GLY A 93 -4.36 10.54 -0.35
N GLY A 94 -3.39 11.29 -0.87
CA GLY A 94 -3.17 12.68 -0.54
C GLY A 94 -2.27 12.91 0.66
N TRP A 95 -1.51 11.90 1.12
CA TRP A 95 -0.58 11.99 2.24
C TRP A 95 0.88 11.91 1.79
N GLN A 96 1.82 12.20 2.70
CA GLN A 96 3.25 11.94 2.49
C GLN A 96 3.69 10.71 3.30
N ASN A 97 4.43 9.80 2.69
CA ASN A 97 5.05 8.71 3.46
C ASN A 97 6.17 9.26 4.35
N ALA A 98 6.10 8.99 5.65
CA ALA A 98 7.08 9.40 6.65
C ALA A 98 8.42 8.63 6.54
N ILE A 99 8.44 7.51 5.80
CA ILE A 99 9.60 6.66 5.56
C ILE A 99 10.28 7.03 4.24
N SER A 100 11.59 7.30 4.31
CA SER A 100 12.45 7.51 3.14
C SER A 100 13.27 6.27 2.74
N LEU A 101 13.31 5.25 3.59
CA LEU A 101 14.00 3.99 3.32
C LEU A 101 13.21 3.14 2.31
N GLU A 102 13.91 2.29 1.58
CA GLU A 102 13.33 1.42 0.56
C GLU A 102 12.58 0.22 1.13
N ARG A 103 11.54 -0.23 0.42
CA ARG A 103 10.79 -1.46 0.63
C ARG A 103 10.16 -1.56 2.02
N TYR A 104 10.67 -2.45 2.87
CA TYR A 104 10.05 -2.79 4.14
C TYR A 104 11.08 -2.76 5.27
N PRO A 105 11.56 -1.57 5.67
CA PRO A 105 12.56 -1.44 6.73
C PRO A 105 11.99 -1.85 8.08
N SER A 106 12.83 -2.52 8.88
CA SER A 106 12.58 -2.71 10.31
C SER A 106 12.92 -1.44 11.09
N LEU A 107 12.07 -1.08 12.04
CA LEU A 107 12.21 0.10 12.88
C LEU A 107 12.24 -0.29 14.36
N THR A 108 13.06 0.42 15.12
CA THR A 108 13.02 0.45 16.58
C THR A 108 12.03 1.51 17.06
N GLU A 109 11.58 1.41 18.31
CA GLU A 109 10.71 2.42 18.92
C GLU A 109 11.36 3.81 18.93
N SER A 110 12.67 3.91 19.18
CA SER A 110 13.42 5.17 19.12
C SER A 110 13.43 5.79 17.72
N GLN A 111 13.54 4.97 16.67
CA GLN A 111 13.42 5.44 15.29
C GLN A 111 12.00 5.92 14.99
N ILE A 112 10.97 5.20 15.44
CA ILE A 112 9.56 5.61 15.29
C ILE A 112 9.32 6.97 15.97
N GLN A 113 9.82 7.17 17.20
CA GLN A 113 9.74 8.45 17.89
C GLN A 113 10.43 9.57 17.11
N SER A 114 11.63 9.30 16.57
CA SER A 114 12.43 10.27 15.82
C SER A 114 11.81 10.65 14.48
N ILE A 115 11.10 9.72 13.83
CA ILE A 115 10.32 10.01 12.60
C ILE A 115 9.24 11.04 12.88
N ASN A 116 8.65 11.02 14.09
CA ASN A 116 7.60 11.92 14.58
C ASN A 116 6.51 12.18 13.51
N PRO A 117 5.77 11.13 13.07
CA PRO A 117 4.78 11.25 12.02
C PRO A 117 3.52 11.97 12.55
N ASP A 118 2.74 12.59 11.66
CA ASP A 118 1.43 13.14 12.03
C ASP A 118 0.43 12.01 12.30
N ILE A 119 0.51 10.93 11.51
CA ILE A 119 -0.42 9.81 11.53
C ILE A 119 0.37 8.50 11.49
N VAL A 120 -0.07 7.50 12.26
CA VAL A 120 0.38 6.12 12.14
C VAL A 120 -0.80 5.27 11.68
N PHE A 121 -0.64 4.63 10.52
CA PHE A 121 -1.56 3.61 10.04
C PHE A 121 -1.06 2.24 10.44
N LEU A 122 -1.92 1.49 11.12
CA LEU A 122 -1.71 0.11 11.50
C LEU A 122 -2.56 -0.79 10.61
N SER A 123 -1.91 -1.45 9.65
CA SER A 123 -2.58 -2.30 8.65
C SER A 123 -3.31 -3.50 9.27
N SER A 124 -4.44 -3.90 8.71
CA SER A 124 -5.10 -5.17 9.09
C SER A 124 -4.33 -6.41 8.59
N GLU A 125 -3.45 -6.24 7.60
CA GLU A 125 -2.64 -7.30 6.99
C GLU A 125 -1.24 -6.80 6.57
N PRO A 126 -0.22 -7.69 6.47
CA PRO A 126 -0.25 -9.12 6.79
C PRO A 126 -0.31 -9.44 8.29
N PHE A 127 0.04 -8.47 9.14
CA PHE A 127 -0.08 -8.61 10.58
C PHE A 127 -1.37 -7.97 11.09
N PRO A 128 -2.22 -8.68 11.86
CA PRO A 128 -3.48 -8.13 12.37
C PRO A 128 -3.23 -7.22 13.57
N PHE A 129 -2.94 -5.95 13.29
CA PHE A 129 -2.87 -4.95 14.36
C PHE A 129 -4.22 -4.79 15.08
N ALA A 130 -4.16 -4.30 16.31
CA ALA A 130 -5.28 -4.25 17.26
C ALA A 130 -5.01 -3.19 18.33
N ASP A 131 -5.99 -2.88 19.18
CA ASP A 131 -5.93 -1.80 20.17
C ASP A 131 -4.67 -1.84 21.05
N LYS A 132 -4.23 -3.03 21.48
CA LYS A 132 -2.98 -3.17 22.28
C LYS A 132 -1.76 -2.55 21.60
N HIS A 133 -1.65 -2.69 20.28
CA HIS A 133 -0.54 -2.15 19.50
C HIS A 133 -0.68 -0.63 19.32
N MET A 134 -1.91 -0.12 19.30
CA MET A 134 -2.16 1.32 19.34
C MET A 134 -1.69 1.91 20.66
N GLU A 135 -2.02 1.26 21.79
CA GLU A 135 -1.59 1.71 23.11
C GLU A 135 -0.06 1.68 23.27
N GLU A 136 0.62 0.63 22.76
CA GLU A 136 2.09 0.58 22.69
C GLU A 136 2.65 1.84 22.00
N LEU A 137 2.10 2.22 20.84
CA LEU A 137 2.56 3.39 20.10
C LEU A 137 2.16 4.72 20.74
N LYS A 138 0.97 4.82 21.35
CA LYS A 138 0.53 6.03 22.08
C LYS A 138 1.47 6.37 23.24
N SER A 139 2.05 5.34 23.88
CA SER A 139 3.00 5.53 24.97
C SER A 139 4.30 6.23 24.53
N ILE A 140 4.65 6.13 23.25
CA ILE A 140 5.87 6.72 22.68
C ILE A 140 5.61 7.90 21.73
N LEU A 141 4.40 8.04 21.18
CA LEU A 141 3.99 9.08 20.24
C LEU A 141 2.83 9.90 20.83
N SER A 142 3.14 10.98 21.54
CA SER A 142 2.14 11.80 22.24
C SER A 142 1.31 12.72 21.34
N LYS A 143 1.75 12.97 20.09
CA LYS A 143 1.09 13.89 19.15
C LYS A 143 0.51 13.21 17.92
N SER A 144 0.97 12.01 17.59
CA SER A 144 0.57 11.29 16.38
C SER A 144 -0.83 10.70 16.55
N LYS A 145 -1.62 10.75 15.48
CA LYS A 145 -2.90 10.05 15.41
C LYS A 145 -2.66 8.60 15.00
N ILE A 146 -3.05 7.63 15.82
CA ILE A 146 -2.84 6.21 15.52
C ILE A 146 -4.18 5.59 15.12
N ILE A 147 -4.24 4.95 13.96
CA ILE A 147 -5.48 4.46 13.34
C ILE A 147 -5.25 3.05 12.80
N LEU A 148 -6.17 2.13 13.11
CA LEU A 148 -6.26 0.84 12.43
C LEU A 148 -6.88 1.05 11.05
N VAL A 149 -6.23 0.52 10.02
CA VAL A 149 -6.68 0.66 8.64
C VAL A 149 -6.85 -0.70 7.97
N ASP A 150 -7.77 -0.77 7.02
CA ASP A 150 -7.93 -1.92 6.15
C ASP A 150 -6.76 -1.97 5.16
N GLY A 151 -5.90 -2.97 5.35
CA GLY A 151 -4.71 -3.16 4.53
C GLY A 151 -5.02 -3.34 3.06
N GLU A 152 -6.14 -4.03 2.72
CA GLU A 152 -6.52 -4.29 1.33
C GLU A 152 -6.65 -2.98 0.53
N MET A 153 -7.10 -1.90 1.17
CA MET A 153 -7.28 -0.59 0.52
C MET A 153 -5.96 0.08 0.14
N PHE A 154 -4.84 -0.36 0.72
CA PHE A 154 -3.49 0.18 0.46
C PHE A 154 -2.59 -0.82 -0.27
N SER A 155 -2.78 -2.12 -0.07
CA SER A 155 -1.88 -3.18 -0.56
C SER A 155 -2.42 -3.92 -1.78
N TRP A 156 -3.75 -3.97 -2.01
CA TRP A 156 -4.33 -4.75 -3.11
C TRP A 156 -4.60 -3.86 -4.32
N TYR A 157 -3.84 -4.10 -5.38
CA TYR A 157 -4.06 -3.52 -6.70
C TYR A 157 -5.15 -4.28 -7.48
N GLY A 158 -5.66 -3.65 -8.54
CA GLY A 158 -6.75 -4.20 -9.36
C GLY A 158 -8.10 -3.57 -9.00
N ASN A 159 -9.15 -4.38 -8.97
CA ASN A 159 -10.52 -3.89 -8.74
C ASN A 159 -10.72 -3.21 -7.36
N ARG A 160 -9.95 -3.61 -6.33
CA ARG A 160 -10.01 -2.99 -4.99
C ARG A 160 -9.65 -1.50 -5.00
N MET A 161 -8.85 -1.06 -5.97
CA MET A 161 -8.52 0.36 -6.14
C MET A 161 -9.78 1.21 -6.35
N LEU A 162 -10.87 0.67 -6.89
CA LEU A 162 -12.12 1.41 -7.06
C LEU A 162 -12.74 1.85 -5.71
N GLN A 163 -12.52 1.08 -4.65
CA GLN A 163 -13.08 1.31 -3.31
C GLN A 163 -12.17 2.20 -2.44
N ALA A 164 -10.86 2.17 -2.69
CA ALA A 164 -9.86 2.87 -1.90
C ALA A 164 -10.11 4.38 -1.72
N PRO A 165 -10.51 5.17 -2.74
CA PRO A 165 -10.78 6.61 -2.56
C PRO A 165 -11.88 6.94 -1.55
N ALA A 166 -12.99 6.19 -1.59
CA ALA A 166 -14.09 6.39 -0.65
C ALA A 166 -13.65 6.04 0.78
N TYR A 167 -12.90 4.94 0.91
CA TYR A 167 -12.32 4.53 2.18
C TYR A 167 -11.35 5.58 2.74
N PHE A 168 -10.40 6.07 1.93
CA PHE A 168 -9.44 7.10 2.33
C PHE A 168 -10.11 8.39 2.80
N ASN A 169 -11.18 8.81 2.12
CA ASN A 169 -11.96 9.98 2.54
C ASN A 169 -12.74 9.76 3.85
N SER A 170 -13.06 8.50 4.19
CA SER A 170 -13.76 8.16 5.43
C SER A 170 -12.84 8.04 6.64
N LEU A 171 -11.53 7.92 6.42
CA LEU A 171 -10.56 7.78 7.51
C LEU A 171 -10.65 9.01 8.43
N PRO A 172 -10.68 8.81 9.75
CA PRO A 172 -10.70 9.91 10.69
C PRO A 172 -9.27 10.44 10.78
N VAL A 173 -8.79 11.20 9.78
CA VAL A 173 -7.45 11.82 9.75
C VAL A 173 -7.53 13.30 10.07
#